data_AF-A0A5C7N1Y6-F1
#
_entry.id   AF-A0A5C7N1Y6-F1
#
_cell.length_a   1.000
_cell.length_b   1.000
_cell.length_c   1.000
_cell.angle_alpha   90.00
_cell.angle_beta   90.00
_cell.angle_gamma   90.00
#
_symmetry.space_group_name_H-M   'P 1'
#
loop_
_entity.id
_entity.type
_entity.pdbx_description
1 polymer ?
#
loop_
_entity_poly.entity_id
_entity_poly.type
_entity_poly.pdbx_seq_one_letter_code
_entity_poly.pdbx_strand_id
1 'polypeptide(L)'
;RWAAGERPLVFGQRVKWIRRKPADASGDNFRAYLTATFRWAGSASLSRELVPVADPSKTEIGDVFIRGGFPGHAVLVADLAENAKGERVFLLVQSYMPAQEIHVLGNPRSAMDPWYAAEDPGPLKTPEWTFERNELKRFSETGCP
;
A
#
# COMPACT_ATOMS: atom_id res chain seq x y z
N ARG A 1 -14.51 5.93 19.12
CA ARG A 1 -15.36 4.70 19.07
C ARG A 1 -14.76 3.55 19.88
N TRP A 2 -13.63 2.96 19.47
CA TRP A 2 -13.04 1.83 20.19
C TRP A 2 -12.71 2.13 21.67
N ALA A 3 -12.10 3.29 21.94
CA ALA A 3 -11.81 3.77 23.29
C ALA A 3 -13.09 4.05 24.11
N ALA A 4 -14.23 4.33 23.47
CA ALA A 4 -15.52 4.47 24.16
C ALA A 4 -16.20 3.11 24.44
N GLY A 5 -15.54 2.00 24.12
CA GLY A 5 -16.03 0.65 24.37
C GLY A 5 -16.87 0.05 23.24
N GLU A 6 -16.94 0.71 22.08
CA GLU A 6 -17.61 0.18 20.90
C GLU A 6 -16.74 -0.87 20.19
N ARG A 7 -17.38 -1.91 19.66
CA ARG A 7 -16.75 -2.96 18.85
C ARG A 7 -17.51 -3.17 17.55
N PRO A 8 -16.82 -3.47 16.44
CA PRO A 8 -17.48 -3.77 15.17
C PRO A 8 -18.16 -5.13 15.26
N LEU A 9 -19.41 -5.18 14.84
CA LEU A 9 -20.18 -6.41 14.61
C LEU A 9 -20.41 -6.52 13.10
N VAL A 10 -19.75 -7.50 12.49
CA VAL A 10 -19.73 -7.70 11.03
C VAL A 10 -20.86 -8.65 10.64
N PHE A 11 -21.71 -8.22 9.71
CA PHE A 11 -22.76 -9.02 9.09
C PHE A 11 -22.59 -8.95 7.56
N GLY A 12 -21.94 -9.94 6.97
CA GLY A 12 -21.55 -9.89 5.57
C GLY A 12 -20.66 -8.67 5.30
N GLN A 13 -21.08 -7.79 4.38
CA GLN A 13 -20.37 -6.55 4.03
C GLN A 13 -20.75 -5.34 4.91
N ARG A 14 -21.65 -5.50 5.89
CA ARG A 14 -22.10 -4.41 6.77
C ARG A 14 -21.43 -4.49 8.14
N VAL A 15 -21.02 -3.34 8.67
CA VAL A 15 -20.45 -3.22 10.01
C VAL A 15 -21.36 -2.36 10.88
N LYS A 16 -21.83 -2.93 11.99
CA LYS A 16 -22.55 -2.19 13.04
C LYS A 16 -21.63 -2.00 14.24
N TRP A 17 -21.51 -0.78 14.73
CA TRP A 17 -20.77 -0.51 15.97
C TRP A 17 -21.72 -0.61 17.16
N ILE A 18 -21.33 -1.42 18.14
CA ILE A 18 -22.11 -1.60 19.37
C ILE A 18 -21.20 -1.52 20.59
N ARG A 19 -21.68 -0.89 21.66
CA ARG A 19 -20.96 -0.82 22.93
C ARG A 19 -20.97 -2.20 23.58
N ARG A 20 -19.78 -2.80 23.75
CA ARG A 20 -19.58 -4.12 24.39
C ARG A 20 -18.60 -4.09 25.56
N LYS A 21 -17.90 -2.98 25.75
CA LYS A 21 -16.91 -2.77 26.81
C LYS A 21 -17.15 -1.41 27.49
N PRO A 22 -16.66 -1.21 28.72
CA PRO A 22 -16.54 0.13 29.29
C PRO A 22 -15.57 1.00 28.47
N ALA A 23 -15.60 2.30 28.71
CA ALA A 23 -14.64 3.21 28.09
C ALA A 23 -13.25 2.95 28.69
N ASP A 24 -12.25 2.91 27.83
CA ASP A 24 -10.87 2.55 28.16
C ASP A 24 -9.93 3.19 27.11
N ALA A 25 -9.08 4.10 27.55
CA ALA A 25 -8.09 4.80 26.72
C ALA A 25 -6.66 4.27 26.94
N SER A 26 -6.51 3.10 27.56
CA SER A 26 -5.19 2.49 27.82
C SER A 26 -4.47 2.09 26.53
N GLY A 27 -3.13 2.02 26.64
CA GLY A 27 -2.28 1.53 25.56
C GLY A 27 -2.60 0.10 25.14
N ASP A 28 -2.97 -0.77 26.08
CA ASP A 28 -3.35 -2.16 25.77
C ASP A 28 -4.64 -2.23 24.95
N ASN A 29 -5.63 -1.39 25.27
CA ASN A 29 -6.84 -1.32 24.47
C ASN A 29 -6.58 -0.71 23.08
N PHE A 30 -5.64 0.23 22.96
CA PHE A 30 -5.18 0.74 21.67
C PHE A 30 -4.46 -0.34 20.84
N ARG A 31 -3.60 -1.16 21.45
CA ARG A 31 -2.99 -2.33 20.77
C ARG A 31 -4.06 -3.31 20.29
N ALA A 32 -5.07 -3.60 21.12
CA ALA A 32 -6.17 -4.46 20.73
C ALA A 32 -6.98 -3.91 19.55
N TYR A 33 -7.16 -2.58 19.50
CA TYR A 33 -7.76 -1.90 18.34
C TYR A 33 -6.92 -2.10 17.07
N LEU A 34 -5.62 -1.82 17.13
CA LEU A 34 -4.72 -1.98 15.98
C LEU A 34 -4.71 -3.42 15.48
N THR A 35 -4.61 -4.41 16.38
CA THR A 35 -4.67 -5.83 16.03
C THR A 35 -5.98 -6.18 15.33
N ALA A 36 -7.12 -5.65 15.78
CA ALA A 36 -8.40 -5.91 15.13
C ALA A 36 -8.49 -5.23 13.75
N THR A 37 -8.09 -3.96 13.64
CA THR A 37 -8.12 -3.19 12.40
C THR A 37 -7.21 -3.80 11.34
N PHE A 38 -5.97 -4.15 11.70
CA PHE A 38 -4.99 -4.69 10.75
C PHE A 38 -5.31 -6.10 10.26
N ARG A 39 -6.23 -6.83 10.91
CA ARG A 39 -6.76 -8.09 10.35
C ARG A 39 -7.65 -7.90 9.13
N TRP A 40 -8.21 -6.70 8.95
CA TRP A 40 -9.08 -6.37 7.82
C TRP A 40 -8.44 -5.39 6.84
N ALA A 41 -7.36 -4.72 7.24
CA ALA A 41 -6.56 -3.90 6.35
C ALA A 41 -5.72 -4.80 5.44
N GLY A 42 -5.89 -4.65 4.13
CA GLY A 42 -5.10 -5.36 3.12
C GLY A 42 -5.16 -4.67 1.77
N SER A 43 -4.58 -5.28 0.75
CA SER A 43 -4.54 -4.71 -0.61
C SER A 43 -5.93 -4.39 -1.16
N ALA A 44 -6.95 -5.19 -0.83
CA ALA A 44 -8.33 -4.98 -1.27
C ALA A 44 -8.99 -3.73 -0.67
N SER A 45 -8.70 -3.38 0.60
CA SER A 45 -9.21 -2.15 1.21
C SER A 45 -8.37 -0.96 0.78
N LEU A 46 -7.04 -1.10 0.81
CA LEU A 46 -6.11 -0.02 0.46
C LEU A 46 -6.31 0.45 -0.99
N SER A 47 -6.47 -0.46 -1.95
CA SER A 47 -6.65 -0.08 -3.35
C SER A 47 -7.91 0.74 -3.64
N ARG A 48 -8.91 0.71 -2.74
CA ARG A 48 -10.15 1.50 -2.83
C ARG A 48 -10.00 2.89 -2.22
N GLU A 49 -9.09 3.06 -1.26
CA GLU A 49 -8.78 4.35 -0.64
C GLU A 49 -7.81 5.18 -1.49
N LEU A 50 -7.00 4.53 -2.33
CA LEU A 50 -6.02 5.20 -3.20
C LEU A 50 -6.63 5.66 -4.53
N VAL A 51 -6.15 6.80 -5.03
CA VAL A 51 -6.52 7.35 -6.34
C VAL A 51 -5.50 6.93 -7.42
N PRO A 52 -5.93 6.62 -8.65
CA PRO A 52 -5.01 6.28 -9.73
C PRO A 52 -4.08 7.44 -10.11
N VAL A 53 -2.82 7.12 -10.42
CA VAL A 53 -1.88 8.05 -11.08
C VAL A 53 -2.00 7.83 -12.59
N ALA A 54 -2.51 8.82 -13.31
CA ALA A 54 -2.81 8.68 -14.73
C ALA A 54 -1.56 8.53 -15.62
N ASP A 55 -0.45 9.13 -15.18
CA ASP A 55 0.80 9.21 -15.93
C ASP A 55 1.95 8.59 -15.13
N PRO A 56 2.42 7.37 -15.47
CA PRO A 56 3.52 6.71 -14.78
C PRO A 56 4.84 7.51 -14.80
N SER A 57 5.04 8.40 -15.78
CA SER A 57 6.23 9.27 -15.80
C SER A 57 6.21 10.28 -14.64
N LYS A 58 5.05 10.49 -13.99
CA LYS A 58 4.85 11.33 -12.80
C LYS A 58 4.84 10.52 -11.49
N THR A 59 5.41 9.32 -11.50
CA THR A 59 5.63 8.54 -10.28
C THR A 59 6.35 9.38 -9.23
N GLU A 60 5.92 9.29 -7.97
CA GLU A 60 6.47 9.99 -6.82
C GLU A 60 6.75 9.02 -5.67
N ILE A 61 7.64 9.43 -4.78
CA ILE A 61 7.90 8.69 -3.53
C ILE A 61 6.58 8.63 -2.73
N GLY A 62 6.23 7.45 -2.26
CA GLY A 62 4.95 7.21 -1.59
C GLY A 62 3.85 6.67 -2.51
N ASP A 63 4.03 6.70 -3.83
CA ASP A 63 3.14 6.00 -4.75
C ASP A 63 3.19 4.48 -4.54
N VAL A 64 2.07 3.82 -4.79
CA VAL A 64 1.88 2.40 -4.56
C VAL A 64 1.43 1.73 -5.85
N PHE A 65 2.19 0.75 -6.33
CA PHE A 65 1.68 -0.20 -7.32
C PHE A 65 0.90 -1.27 -6.59
N ILE A 66 -0.40 -1.38 -6.87
CA ILE A 66 -1.33 -2.17 -6.05
C ILE A 66 -2.42 -2.86 -6.86
N ARG A 67 -2.48 -4.20 -6.71
CA ARG A 67 -3.62 -5.03 -7.12
C ARG A 67 -4.43 -5.39 -5.89
N GLY A 68 -5.62 -4.82 -5.76
CA GLY A 68 -6.52 -5.18 -4.66
C GLY A 68 -7.18 -6.53 -4.87
N GLY A 69 -7.26 -7.36 -3.83
CA GLY A 69 -7.97 -8.64 -3.90
C GLY A 69 -7.42 -9.69 -2.94
N PHE A 70 -7.87 -10.93 -3.13
CA PHE A 70 -7.39 -12.13 -2.45
C PHE A 70 -7.21 -13.26 -3.49
N PRO A 71 -6.00 -13.44 -4.07
CA PRO A 71 -4.76 -12.74 -3.75
C PRO A 71 -4.73 -11.30 -4.28
N GLY A 72 -3.97 -10.46 -3.61
CA GLY A 72 -3.66 -9.10 -4.05
C GLY A 72 -2.30 -8.71 -3.47
N HIS A 73 -1.67 -7.70 -4.06
CA HIS A 73 -0.30 -7.31 -3.72
C HIS A 73 -0.10 -5.81 -3.81
N ALA A 74 0.87 -5.31 -3.06
CA ALA A 74 1.24 -3.91 -3.05
C ALA A 74 2.76 -3.77 -2.93
N VAL A 75 3.33 -2.87 -3.73
CA VAL A 75 4.73 -2.46 -3.63
C VAL A 75 4.80 -0.94 -3.61
N LEU A 76 5.71 -0.39 -2.81
CA LEU A 76 5.82 1.04 -2.53
C LEU A 76 7.02 1.64 -3.25
N VAL A 77 6.84 2.82 -3.84
CA VAL A 77 7.94 3.64 -4.34
C VAL A 77 8.66 4.29 -3.16
N ALA A 78 9.88 3.85 -2.90
CA ALA A 78 10.65 4.26 -1.73
C ALA A 78 11.61 5.43 -2.01
N ASP A 79 12.13 5.50 -3.24
CA ASP A 79 13.09 6.53 -3.64
C ASP A 79 12.99 6.81 -5.14
N LEU A 80 13.48 7.98 -5.56
CA LEU A 80 13.46 8.45 -6.92
C LEU A 80 14.74 9.23 -7.25
N ALA A 81 15.31 8.95 -8.42
CA ALA A 81 16.45 9.69 -8.95
C ALA A 81 16.14 10.20 -10.35
N GLU A 82 16.70 11.36 -10.68
CA GLU A 82 16.59 11.99 -11.99
C GLU A 82 17.97 12.42 -12.46
N ASN A 83 18.30 12.13 -13.72
CA ASN A 83 19.57 12.57 -14.29
C ASN A 83 19.45 13.94 -14.98
N ALA A 84 20.58 14.49 -15.45
CA ALA A 84 20.61 15.81 -16.10
C ALA A 84 19.79 15.92 -17.40
N LYS A 85 19.32 14.80 -17.97
CA LYS A 85 18.45 14.76 -19.16
C LYS A 85 16.96 14.72 -18.80
N GLY A 86 16.63 14.63 -17.51
CA GLY A 86 15.26 14.45 -17.03
C GLY A 86 14.78 13.00 -17.01
N GLU A 87 15.66 12.02 -17.27
CA GLU A 87 15.28 10.60 -17.20
C GLU A 87 15.16 10.19 -15.74
N ARG A 88 13.98 9.68 -15.36
CA ARG A 88 13.65 9.33 -13.97
C ARG A 88 13.68 7.83 -13.76
N VAL A 89 14.21 7.42 -12.61
CA VAL A 89 14.19 6.05 -12.12
C VAL A 89 13.69 6.00 -10.67
N PHE A 90 13.10 4.88 -10.26
CA PHE A 90 12.60 4.70 -8.90
C PHE A 90 12.98 3.35 -8.28
N LEU A 91 13.06 3.32 -6.96
CA LEU A 91 13.22 2.09 -6.17
C LEU A 91 11.87 1.63 -5.63
N LEU A 92 11.68 0.31 -5.66
CA LEU A 92 10.52 -0.34 -5.08
C LEU A 92 10.92 -1.10 -3.83
N VAL A 93 10.05 -1.04 -2.82
CA VAL A 93 10.14 -1.90 -1.65
C VAL A 93 8.86 -2.70 -1.48
N GLN A 94 9.00 -3.90 -0.93
CA GLN A 94 7.87 -4.72 -0.56
C GLN A 94 8.12 -5.49 0.73
N SER A 95 7.04 -5.97 1.33
CA SER A 95 7.05 -7.04 2.31
C SER A 95 6.16 -8.17 1.79
N TYR A 96 6.35 -9.40 2.26
CA TYR A 96 5.51 -10.52 1.86
C TYR A 96 4.51 -10.91 2.96
N MET A 97 3.57 -11.81 2.63
CA MET A 97 2.69 -12.44 3.61
C MET A 97 3.09 -13.91 3.81
N PRO A 98 3.35 -14.37 5.05
CA PRO A 98 3.29 -13.64 6.32
C PRO A 98 4.32 -12.50 6.40
N ALA A 99 4.02 -11.47 7.21
CA ALA A 99 4.81 -10.24 7.30
C ALA A 99 6.31 -10.53 7.47
N GLN A 100 7.10 -10.12 6.48
CA GLN A 100 8.56 -10.24 6.45
C GLN A 100 9.20 -8.85 6.58
N GLU A 101 10.52 -8.82 6.69
CA GLU A 101 11.29 -7.58 6.58
C GLU A 101 11.03 -6.91 5.23
N ILE A 102 10.96 -5.58 5.27
CA ILE A 102 10.86 -4.77 4.05
C ILE A 102 12.19 -4.86 3.33
N HIS A 103 12.15 -5.21 2.05
CA HIS A 103 13.33 -5.30 1.20
C HIS A 103 13.14 -4.52 -0.09
N VAL A 104 14.26 -4.09 -0.68
CA VAL A 104 14.31 -3.49 -2.01
C VAL A 104 14.09 -4.60 -3.05
N LEU A 105 13.24 -4.32 -4.03
CA LEU A 105 12.99 -5.22 -5.15
C LEU A 105 14.06 -5.06 -6.22
N GLY A 106 14.66 -6.17 -6.63
CA GLY A 106 15.56 -6.19 -7.78
C GLY A 106 14.77 -6.08 -9.09
N ASN A 107 15.23 -5.24 -10.01
CA ASN A 107 14.64 -5.13 -11.34
C ASN A 107 14.97 -6.37 -12.17
N PRO A 108 13.99 -7.22 -12.56
CA PRO A 108 14.27 -8.45 -13.31
C PRO A 108 14.84 -8.19 -14.72
N ARG A 109 14.80 -6.95 -15.21
CA ARG A 109 15.41 -6.54 -16.48
C ARG A 109 16.91 -6.23 -16.37
N SER A 110 17.45 -6.13 -15.16
CA SER A 110 18.85 -5.82 -14.90
C SER A 110 19.43 -6.74 -13.82
N ALA A 111 20.60 -7.32 -14.08
CA ALA A 111 21.24 -8.23 -13.12
C ALA A 111 21.93 -7.51 -11.95
N MET A 112 22.22 -6.22 -12.08
CA MET A 112 23.09 -5.47 -11.15
C MET A 112 22.46 -4.16 -10.65
N ASP A 113 21.23 -3.85 -11.07
CA ASP A 113 20.59 -2.58 -10.80
C ASP A 113 19.14 -2.78 -10.30
N PRO A 114 18.78 -2.34 -9.07
CA PRO A 114 17.42 -2.42 -8.56
C PRO A 114 16.50 -1.30 -9.09
N TRP A 115 17.00 -0.31 -9.82
CA TRP A 115 16.23 0.85 -10.28
C TRP A 115 15.31 0.50 -11.46
N TYR A 116 14.10 1.07 -11.44
CA TYR A 116 13.07 0.92 -12.48
C TYR A 116 12.88 2.25 -13.23
N ALA A 117 12.81 2.23 -14.56
CA ALA A 117 12.60 3.44 -15.36
C ALA A 117 11.14 3.92 -15.27
N ALA A 118 10.93 5.21 -15.02
CA ALA A 118 9.59 5.81 -14.92
C ALA A 118 8.89 5.97 -16.27
N GLU A 119 9.66 6.09 -17.36
CA GLU A 119 9.14 6.30 -18.71
C GLU A 119 8.79 5.00 -19.44
N ASP A 120 9.02 3.83 -18.82
CA ASP A 120 8.78 2.54 -19.46
C ASP A 120 7.29 2.37 -19.81
N PRO A 121 6.95 2.21 -21.10
CA PRO A 121 5.56 2.15 -21.50
C PRO A 121 4.88 0.80 -21.23
N GLY A 122 5.62 -0.22 -20.78
CA GLY A 122 5.07 -1.54 -20.50
C GLY A 122 4.46 -1.70 -19.10
N PRO A 123 3.88 -2.89 -18.82
CA PRO A 123 3.59 -3.31 -17.45
C PRO A 123 4.86 -3.35 -16.60
N LEU A 124 4.76 -2.93 -15.35
CA LEU A 124 5.85 -2.99 -14.39
C LEU A 124 6.04 -4.45 -13.95
N LYS A 125 7.17 -5.06 -14.34
CA LYS A 125 7.54 -6.41 -13.92
C LYS A 125 8.42 -6.34 -12.68
N THR A 126 7.95 -6.88 -11.57
CA THR A 126 8.76 -7.15 -10.39
C THR A 126 9.10 -8.65 -10.33
N PRO A 127 9.97 -9.09 -9.41
CA PRO A 127 10.33 -10.52 -9.30
C PRO A 127 9.12 -11.45 -9.14
N GLU A 128 8.05 -10.99 -8.50
CA GLU A 128 6.90 -11.83 -8.13
C GLU A 128 5.59 -11.41 -8.79
N TRP A 129 5.44 -10.13 -9.12
CA TRP A 129 4.18 -9.58 -9.64
C TRP A 129 4.41 -8.73 -10.89
N THR A 130 3.41 -8.69 -11.76
CA THR A 130 3.37 -7.74 -12.86
C THR A 130 2.18 -6.81 -12.66
N PHE A 131 2.45 -5.52 -12.63
CA PHE A 131 1.45 -4.47 -12.45
C PHE A 131 1.16 -3.78 -13.78
N GLU A 132 -0.12 -3.63 -14.09
CA GLU A 132 -0.57 -2.79 -15.19
C GLU A 132 -0.42 -1.32 -14.82
N ARG A 133 -0.35 -0.44 -15.83
CA ARG A 133 -0.15 1.01 -15.61
C ARG A 133 -1.20 1.65 -14.72
N ASN A 134 -2.45 1.18 -14.81
CA ASN A 134 -3.57 1.68 -14.01
C ASN A 134 -3.58 1.15 -12.57
N GLU A 135 -2.60 0.31 -12.20
CA GLU A 135 -2.39 -0.17 -10.83
C GLU A 135 -1.43 0.71 -10.04
N LEU A 136 -0.85 1.76 -10.65
CA LEU A 136 -0.15 2.82 -9.94
C LEU A 136 -1.17 3.77 -9.30
N LYS A 137 -1.10 3.90 -7.97
CA LYS A 137 -2.02 4.72 -7.18
C LYS A 137 -1.31 5.49 -6.08
N ARG A 138 -1.95 6.51 -5.54
CA ARG A 138 -1.45 7.29 -4.40
C ARG A 138 -2.56 7.73 -3.46
N PHE A 139 -2.20 8.19 -2.27
CA PHE A 139 -3.16 8.87 -1.39
C PHE A 139 -3.54 10.23 -2.00
N SER A 140 -4.79 10.63 -1.84
CA SER A 140 -5.18 11.99 -2.21
C SER A 140 -4.52 12.99 -1.25
N GLU A 141 -4.08 14.15 -1.76
CA GLU A 141 -3.46 15.20 -0.93
C GLU A 141 -4.37 15.71 0.20
N THR A 142 -5.68 15.51 0.06
CA THR A 142 -6.68 15.80 1.10
C THR A 142 -6.71 14.78 2.26
N GLY A 143 -5.89 13.73 2.21
CA GLY A 143 -5.90 12.60 3.14
C GLY A 143 -4.86 12.65 4.27
N CYS A 144 -4.02 13.68 4.34
CA CYS A 144 -3.14 13.91 5.49
C CYS A 144 -3.82 14.89 6.46
N PRO A 145 -4.36 14.43 7.60
CA PRO A 145 -4.85 15.32 8.66
C PRO A 145 -3.71 16.05 9.38
#